data_AF-A0A2T1GCQ4-F1
#
_entry.id   AF-A0A2T1GCQ4-F1
#
_cell.length_a   1.000
_cell.length_b   1.000
_cell.length_c   1.000
_cell.angle_alpha   90.00
_cell.angle_beta   90.00
_cell.angle_gamma   90.00
#
_symmetry.space_group_name_H-M   'P 1'
#
loop_
_entity.id
_entity.type
_entity.pdbx_description
1 polymer ?
#
loop_
_entity_poly.entity_id
_entity_poly.type
_entity_poly.pdbx_seq_one_letter_code
_entity_poly.pdbx_strand_id
1 'polypeptide(L)' 'MKPELFQEVIINRDFPEYKIAKGDVAILNDFVTDPAGEEDCVLEIYTAVGTFVMLVTLPVENIEPLKPTDRLSVRSCTSA' A
#
# COMPACT_ATOMS: atom_id res chain seq x y z
N MET A 1 -5.18 5.69 14.42
CA MET A 1 -3.75 5.90 14.69
C MET A 1 -3.08 6.00 13.33
N LYS A 2 -2.29 7.04 13.08
CA LYS A 2 -1.64 7.24 11.79
C LYS A 2 -0.46 6.25 11.66
N PRO A 3 -0.34 5.49 10.57
CA PRO A 3 0.80 4.58 10.39
C PRO A 3 2.12 5.35 10.37
N GLU A 4 3.18 4.73 10.87
CA GLU A 4 4.53 5.32 10.88
C GLU A 4 5.22 5.12 9.52
N LEU A 5 6.05 6.08 9.12
CA LEU A 5 6.85 5.96 7.90
C LEU A 5 7.79 4.76 7.97
N PHE A 6 8.10 4.21 6.80
CA PHE A 6 8.94 3.04 6.55
C PHE A 6 8.44 1.75 7.21
N GLN A 7 7.14 1.68 7.54
CA GLN A 7 6.48 0.47 8.03
C GLN A 7 5.63 -0.18 6.93
N GLU A 8 5.41 -1.47 7.09
CA GLU A 8 4.45 -2.22 6.27
C GLU A 8 3.01 -1.86 6.64
N VAL A 9 2.21 -1.62 5.62
CA VAL A 9 0.77 -1.36 5.71
C VAL A 9 0.01 -2.24 4.73
N ILE A 10 -1.26 -2.50 5.01
CA ILE A 10 -2.17 -3.21 4.12
C ILE A 10 -3.02 -2.20 3.37
N ILE A 11 -3.19 -2.42 2.07
CA ILE A 11 -4.16 -1.69 1.26
C ILE A 11 -5.56 -2.30 1.49
N ASN A 12 -6.53 -1.51 1.94
CA ASN A 12 -7.81 -2.00 2.45
C ASN A 12 -8.94 -2.06 1.39
N ARG A 13 -8.64 -1.71 0.13
CA ARG A 13 -9.54 -1.67 -1.02
C ARG A 13 -8.82 -2.09 -2.30
N ASP A 14 -9.58 -2.57 -3.29
CA ASP A 14 -9.05 -2.86 -4.63
C ASP A 14 -8.85 -1.57 -5.47
N PHE A 15 -7.75 -1.51 -6.22
CA PHE A 15 -7.47 -0.50 -7.25
C PHE A 15 -7.11 -1.20 -8.57
N PRO A 16 -8.11 -1.58 -9.37
CA PRO A 16 -7.91 -2.32 -10.63
C PRO A 16 -6.97 -1.62 -11.62
N GLU A 17 -6.99 -0.28 -11.66
CA GLU A 17 -6.15 0.57 -12.49
C GLU A 17 -4.64 0.39 -12.22
N TYR A 18 -4.29 0.00 -10.99
CA TYR A 18 -2.92 -0.27 -10.56
C TYR A 18 -2.67 -1.77 -10.36
N LYS A 19 -3.65 -2.64 -10.65
CA LYS A 19 -3.64 -4.09 -10.36
C LYS A 19 -3.41 -4.43 -8.87
N ILE A 20 -3.74 -3.49 -7.99
CA ILE A 20 -3.65 -3.66 -6.54
C ILE A 20 -4.95 -4.29 -6.05
N ALA A 21 -4.82 -5.30 -5.21
CA ALA A 21 -5.94 -5.93 -4.54
C ALA A 21 -5.94 -5.57 -3.05
N LYS A 22 -7.13 -5.55 -2.47
CA LYS A 22 -7.29 -5.49 -1.03
C LYS A 22 -6.47 -6.61 -0.37
N GLY A 23 -5.68 -6.24 0.63
CA GLY A 23 -4.79 -7.16 1.34
C GLY A 23 -3.35 -7.12 0.84
N ASP A 24 -3.04 -6.43 -0.26
CA ASP A 24 -1.65 -6.21 -0.67
C ASP A 24 -0.89 -5.42 0.39
N VAL A 25 0.36 -5.82 0.61
CA VAL A 25 1.28 -5.18 1.55
C VAL A 25 2.13 -4.17 0.80
N ALA A 26 2.28 -2.98 1.39
CA ALA A 26 3.12 -1.91 0.88
C ALA A 26 3.99 -1.33 2.00
N ILE A 27 5.11 -0.71 1.63
CA ILE A 27 5.90 0.11 2.55
C ILE A 27 5.41 1.55 2.43
N LEU A 28 5.02 2.15 3.56
CA LEU A 28 4.65 3.55 3.62
C LEU A 28 5.91 4.42 3.57
N ASN A 29 6.13 5.15 2.48
CA ASN A 29 7.34 5.94 2.27
C ASN A 29 7.18 7.40 2.70
N ASP A 30 6.04 8.02 2.40
CA ASP A 30 5.80 9.45 2.69
C ASP A 30 4.30 9.79 2.80
N PHE A 31 3.99 10.99 3.30
CA PHE A 31 2.67 11.62 3.22
C PHE A 31 2.74 12.87 2.34
N VAL A 32 1.76 13.04 1.47
CA VAL A 32 1.65 14.20 0.58
C VAL A 32 0.26 14.79 0.66
N THR A 33 0.13 16.08 0.35
CA THR A 33 -1.17 16.74 0.25
C THR A 33 -1.53 16.86 -1.22
N ASP A 34 -2.72 16.41 -1.58
CA ASP A 34 -3.22 16.53 -2.94
C ASP A 34 -3.63 17.99 -3.26
N PRO A 35 -3.91 18.33 -4.53
CA PRO A 35 -4.35 19.68 -4.90
C PRO A 35 -5.69 20.12 -4.27
N ALA A 36 -6.50 19.18 -3.78
CA ALA A 36 -7.76 19.45 -3.09
C ALA A 36 -7.56 19.70 -1.58
N GLY A 37 -6.36 19.45 -1.04
CA GLY A 37 -6.02 19.60 0.37
C GLY A 37 -6.18 18.32 1.19
N GLU A 38 -6.47 17.18 0.55
CA GLU A 38 -6.61 15.89 1.19
C GLU A 38 -5.25 15.23 1.41
N GLU A 39 -5.14 14.44 2.47
CA GLU A 39 -3.89 13.75 2.82
C GLU A 39 -3.80 12.38 2.14
N ASP A 40 -2.79 12.23 1.31
CA ASP A 40 -2.41 11.00 0.64
C ASP A 40 -1.12 10.42 1.24
N CYS A 41 -0.87 9.15 0.91
CA CYS A 41 0.34 8.45 1.25
C CYS A 41 1.04 7.93 -0.01
N VAL A 42 2.37 7.95 0.03
CA VAL A 42 3.23 7.36 -1.00
C VAL A 42 3.63 5.97 -0.55
N LEU A 43 3.33 4.98 -1.37
CA LEU A 43 3.48 3.57 -1.05
C LEU A 43 4.40 2.89 -2.06
N GLU A 44 5.31 2.07 -1.57
CA GLU A 44 6.14 1.19 -2.38
C GLU A 44 5.62 -0.25 -2.29
N ILE A 45 5.42 -0.88 -3.44
CA ILE A 45 4.94 -2.26 -3.52
C ILE A 45 6.07 -3.15 -3.99
N TYR A 46 6.25 -4.27 -3.29
CA TYR A 46 7.24 -5.29 -3.59
C TYR A 46 6.56 -6.63 -3.83
N THR A 47 7.20 -7.46 -4.65
CA THR A 47 6.87 -8.88 -4.73
C THR A 47 7.26 -9.59 -3.43
N ALA A 48 6.69 -10.78 -3.20
CA ALA A 48 7.02 -11.60 -2.03
C ALA A 48 8.51 -12.01 -1.92
N VAL A 49 9.31 -11.86 -2.98
CA VAL A 49 10.76 -12.11 -2.99
C VAL A 49 11.58 -10.81 -2.86
N GLY A 50 10.94 -9.67 -2.60
CA GLY A 50 11.60 -8.38 -2.39
C GLY A 50 11.94 -7.60 -3.67
N THR A 51 11.47 -8.03 -4.84
CA THR A 51 11.62 -7.24 -6.07
C THR A 51 10.61 -6.10 -6.10
N PHE A 52 11.07 -4.87 -6.32
CA PHE A 52 10.20 -3.69 -6.48
C PHE A 52 9.22 -3.86 -7.65
N VAL A 53 7.97 -3.47 -7.45
CA VAL A 53 6.90 -3.52 -8.45
C VAL A 53 6.55 -2.12 -8.92
N MET A 54 6.14 -1.24 -8.00
CA MET A 54 5.69 0.11 -8.32
C MET A 54 5.68 1.02 -7.09
N LEU A 55 5.56 2.31 -7.36
CA LEU A 55 5.27 3.36 -6.39
C LEU A 55 3.90 3.95 -6.73
N VAL A 56 3.04 4.08 -5.72
CA VAL A 56 1.66 4.57 -5.88
C VAL A 56 1.33 5.61 -4.82
N THR A 57 0.50 6.59 -5.17
CA THR A 57 -0.07 7.55 -4.23
C THR A 57 -1.54 7.21 -4.03
N LEU A 58 -1.95 6.98 -2.78
CA LEU A 58 -3.33 6.64 -2.42
C LEU A 58 -3.77 7.46 -1.20
N PRO A 59 -5.09 7.70 -1.02
CA PRO A 59 -5.60 8.32 0.19
C PRO A 59 -5.21 7.54 1.45
N VAL A 60 -4.90 8.25 2.54
CA VAL A 60 -4.52 7.61 3.82
C VAL A 60 -5.63 6.70 4.35
N GLU A 61 -6.89 6.97 4.03
CA GLU A 61 -8.02 6.12 4.41
C GLU A 61 -8.01 4.74 3.73
N ASN A 62 -7.23 4.55 2.67
CA ASN A 62 -7.13 3.29 1.92
C ASN A 62 -6.03 2.35 2.42
N ILE A 63 -5.33 2.73 3.50
CA ILE A 63 -4.35 1.87 4.16
C ILE A 63 -4.78 1.55 5.59
N GLU A 64 -4.31 0.41 6.09
CA GLU A 64 -4.47 0.01 7.48
C GLU A 64 -3.18 -0.64 8.01
N PRO A 65 -2.89 -0.55 9.32
CA PRO A 65 -1.75 -1.25 9.90
C PRO A 65 -1.98 -2.77 9.89
N LEU A 66 -0.89 -3.52 9.76
CA LEU A 66 -0.88 -4.96 9.99
C LEU A 66 -1.33 -5.29 11.43
N LYS A 67 -2.16 -6.31 11.56
CA LYS A 67 -2.74 -6.81 12.81
C LYS A 67 -2.17 -8.19 13.14
N PRO A 68 -2.12 -8.57 14.43
CA PRO A 68 -1.66 -9.91 14.84
C PRO A 68 -2.46 -11.08 14.25
N THR A 69 -3.68 -10.82 13.77
CA THR A 69 -4.57 -11.81 13.15
C THR A 69 -4.36 -11.96 11.64
N ASP A 70 -3.54 -11.11 11.02
CA ASP A 70 -3.33 -11.13 9.58
C ASP A 70 -2.44 -12.30 9.18
N ARG A 71 -2.73 -12.91 8.03
CA ARG A 71 -2.01 -14.07 7.51
C ARG A 71 -1.35 -13.72 6.19
N LEU A 72 -0.04 -13.94 6.11
CA LEU A 72 0.70 -13.81 4.85
C LEU A 72 0.11 -14.72 3.76
N SER A 73 0.00 -14.16 2.56
CA SER A 73 -0.48 -14.85 1.37
C SER A 73 0.29 -14.37 0.14
N VAL A 74 0.47 -15.25 -0.84
CA VAL A 74 1.18 -14.93 -2.08
C VAL A 74 0.20 -15.06 -3.24
N ARG A 75 0.16 -14.02 -4.08
CA ARG A 75 -0.53 -14.02 -5.38
C ARG A 75 0.45 -13.59 -6.47
N SER A 76 0.23 -14.05 -7.69
CA SER A 76 1.01 -13.58 -8.84
C SER A 76 0.74 -12.10 -9.07
N CYS A 77 1.78 -11.28 -8.97
CA CYS A 77 1.75 -9.91 -9.41
C CYS A 77 2.17 -9.88 -10.89
N THR A 78 1.30 -9.41 -11.77
CA THR A 78 1.68 -9.18 -13.18
C THR A 78 2.09 -7.71 -13.28
N SER A 79 3.38 -7.44 -13.43
CA SER A 79 3.85 -6.09 -13.75
C SER A 79 3.04 -5.56 -14.94
N ALA A 80 2.60 -4.31 -14.87
CA ALA A 80 2.06 -3.62 -16.03
C ALA A 80 3.15 -3.41 -17.09
#